data_AF-A0A962X420-F1
#
_entry.id   AF-A0A962X420-F1
#
_cell.length_a   1.000
_cell.length_b   1.000
_cell.length_c   1.000
_cell.angle_alpha   90.00
_cell.angle_beta   90.00
_cell.angle_gamma   90.00
#
_symmetry.space_group_name_H-M   'P 1'
#
loop_
_entity.id
_entity.type
_entity.pdbx_description
1 polymer ?
#
loop_
_entity_poly.entity_id
_entity_poly.type
_entity_poly.pdbx_seq_one_letter_code
_entity_poly.pdbx_strand_id
1 'polypeptide(L)'
;MSLLSAAAWHRSRLCYCSNVHPALHLDEVSALISGTLHAIRNKRSLESMGSGLWLSAAAARRLTAGDGELVRLRALLDKHHIRLFTLNGFPFGNFHRDSVKERVYAPDWSRSER
;
A
#
# COMPACT_ATOMS: atom_id res chain seq x y z
N MET A 1 -42.28 10.10 4.64
CA MET A 1 -41.04 10.91 4.61
C MET A 1 -40.05 10.34 5.61
N SER A 2 -38.89 9.92 5.08
CA SER A 2 -37.55 9.80 5.69
C SER A 2 -37.37 9.19 7.08
N LEU A 3 -36.69 8.03 7.13
CA LEU A 3 -35.56 7.78 8.03
C LEU A 3 -34.57 6.82 7.36
N LEU A 4 -33.86 7.29 6.33
CA LEU A 4 -32.56 6.70 6.03
C LEU A 4 -31.65 7.12 7.19
N SER A 5 -31.46 6.22 8.15
CA SER A 5 -30.39 6.30 9.13
C SER A 5 -29.09 6.58 8.36
N ALA A 6 -28.55 7.79 8.50
CA ALA A 6 -27.26 8.11 7.92
C ALA A 6 -26.26 7.10 8.50
N ALA A 7 -25.74 6.21 7.66
CA ALA A 7 -24.80 5.18 8.08
C ALA A 7 -23.72 5.82 8.95
N ALA A 8 -23.63 5.41 10.22
CA ALA A 8 -22.66 5.96 11.15
C ALA A 8 -21.26 5.51 10.71
N TRP A 9 -20.53 6.40 10.05
CA TRP A 9 -19.15 6.16 9.65
C TRP A 9 -18.24 6.28 10.88
N HIS A 10 -17.65 5.16 11.30
CA HIS A 10 -16.61 5.17 12.31
C HIS A 10 -15.27 5.54 11.67
N ARG A 11 -14.52 6.47 12.28
CA ARG A 11 -13.19 6.89 11.82
C ARG A 11 -12.22 5.71 11.63
N SER A 12 -12.38 4.64 12.40
CA SER A 12 -11.59 3.40 12.32
C SER A 12 -11.90 2.54 11.10
N ARG A 13 -13.07 2.73 10.46
CA ARG A 13 -13.48 2.04 9.22
C ARG A 13 -12.98 2.76 7.95
N LEU A 14 -12.42 3.96 8.09
CA LEU A 14 -11.85 4.71 6.98
C LEU A 14 -10.39 4.28 6.72
N CYS A 15 -10.19 3.69 5.55
CA CYS A 15 -8.90 3.30 5.02
C CYS A 15 -8.09 4.53 4.57
N TYR A 16 -6.80 4.57 4.92
CA TYR A 16 -5.87 5.55 4.37
C TYR A 16 -5.31 5.08 3.03
N CYS A 17 -5.47 5.87 1.97
CA CYS A 17 -4.86 5.59 0.68
C CYS A 17 -3.40 6.06 0.69
N SER A 18 -2.44 5.12 0.76
CA SER A 18 -1.03 5.48 0.81
C SER A 18 -0.39 5.78 -0.56
N ASN A 19 -1.15 5.75 -1.65
CA ASN A 19 -0.62 5.94 -3.02
C ASN A 19 0.01 7.32 -3.26
N VAL A 20 -0.23 8.28 -2.37
CA VAL A 20 0.43 9.60 -2.40
C VAL A 20 1.89 9.54 -1.93
N HIS A 21 2.31 8.43 -1.31
CA HIS A 21 3.68 8.21 -0.86
C HIS A 21 4.40 7.27 -1.84
N PRO A 22 5.42 7.76 -2.57
CA PRO A 22 6.20 6.91 -3.45
C PRO A 22 7.01 5.90 -2.63
N ALA A 23 6.93 4.62 -3.02
CA ALA A 23 7.74 3.54 -2.47
C ALA A 23 7.99 2.49 -3.56
N LEU A 24 9.09 2.64 -4.29
CA LEU A 24 9.50 1.77 -5.37
C LEU A 24 10.16 0.48 -4.87
N HIS A 25 10.89 0.54 -3.75
CA HIS A 25 11.60 -0.60 -3.19
C HIS A 25 10.95 -1.11 -1.91
N LEU A 26 11.14 -2.39 -1.59
CA LEU A 26 10.56 -3.00 -0.38
C LEU A 26 11.03 -2.32 0.92
N ASP A 27 12.26 -1.82 0.95
CA ASP A 27 12.79 -1.10 2.10
C ASP A 27 12.09 0.26 2.28
N GLU A 28 11.72 0.93 1.18
CA GLU A 28 10.92 2.16 1.19
C GLU A 28 9.48 1.88 1.64
N VAL A 29 8.89 0.76 1.21
CA VAL A 29 7.57 0.30 1.70
C VAL A 29 7.62 0.06 3.21
N SER A 30 8.71 -0.54 3.71
CA SER A 30 8.91 -0.78 5.13
C SER A 30 9.09 0.53 5.92
N ALA A 31 9.84 1.48 5.37
CA ALA A 31 9.97 2.82 5.94
C ALA A 31 8.63 3.58 5.96
N LEU A 32 7.83 3.45 4.91
CA LEU A 32 6.48 4.02 4.82
C LEU A 32 5.57 3.51 5.94
N ILE A 33 5.59 2.20 6.22
CA ILE A 33 4.79 1.58 7.28
C ILE A 33 5.23 2.06 8.67
N SER A 34 6.53 1.94 8.95
CA SER A 34 7.10 2.22 10.27
C SER A 34 7.17 3.71 10.62
N GLY A 35 7.28 4.59 9.61
CA GLY A 35 7.31 6.03 9.77
C GLY A 35 5.95 6.66 9.52
N THR A 36 5.62 6.90 8.25
CA THR A 36 4.49 7.74 7.84
C THR A 36 3.14 7.16 8.26
N LEU A 37 2.87 5.88 7.98
CA LEU A 37 1.57 5.27 8.32
C LEU A 37 1.37 5.17 9.83
N HIS A 38 2.43 4.82 10.56
CA HIS A 38 2.44 4.86 12.02
C HIS A 38 2.13 6.26 12.55
N ALA A 39 2.80 7.30 12.04
CA ALA A 39 2.57 8.69 12.45
C ALA A 39 1.15 9.16 12.13
N ILE A 40 0.59 8.80 10.97
CA ILE A 40 -0.78 9.13 10.59
C ILE A 40 -1.78 8.43 11.52
N ARG A 41 -1.60 7.13 11.81
CA ARG A 41 -2.46 6.41 12.76
C ARG A 41 -2.48 7.09 14.12
N ASN A 42 -1.30 7.47 14.64
CA ASN A 42 -1.18 8.16 15.94
C ASN A 42 -1.85 9.54 15.91
N LYS A 43 -1.63 10.34 14.85
CA LYS A 43 -2.28 11.66 14.69
C LYS A 43 -3.80 11.57 14.58
N ARG A 44 -4.32 10.44 14.08
CA ARG A 44 -5.76 10.14 14.03
C ARG A 44 -6.30 9.57 15.34
N SER A 45 -5.46 9.35 16.35
CA SER A 45 -5.80 8.72 17.63
C SER A 45 -6.51 7.38 17.46
N LEU A 46 -6.00 6.54 16.55
CA LEU A 46 -6.57 5.22 16.26
C LEU A 46 -5.72 4.10 16.87
N GLU A 47 -6.37 3.13 17.50
CA GLU A 47 -5.72 1.89 17.94
C GLU A 47 -5.19 1.08 16.76
N SER A 48 -5.96 1.00 15.67
CA SER A 48 -5.52 0.39 14.40
C SER A 48 -6.05 1.19 13.22
N MET A 49 -5.31 1.18 12.11
CA MET A 49 -5.69 1.91 10.91
C MET A 49 -5.67 0.99 9.69
N GLY A 50 -6.76 1.02 8.92
CA GLY A 50 -6.79 0.44 7.58
C GLY A 50 -5.92 1.26 6.63
N SER A 51 -5.12 0.60 5.79
CA SER A 51 -4.33 1.25 4.73
C SER A 51 -4.47 0.47 3.42
N GLY A 52 -4.50 1.20 2.31
CA GLY A 52 -4.08 0.67 1.03
C GLY A 52 -2.55 0.71 0.96
N LEU A 53 -1.95 -0.22 0.24
CA LEU A 53 -0.54 -0.13 -0.16
C LEU A 53 -0.43 -0.23 -1.68
N TRP A 54 0.59 0.42 -2.22
CA TRP A 54 1.02 0.27 -3.59
C TRP A 54 2.37 -0.45 -3.62
N LEU A 55 2.46 -1.53 -4.41
CA LEU A 55 3.67 -2.32 -4.56
C LEU A 55 4.14 -2.28 -6.02
N SER A 56 5.38 -1.85 -6.22
CA SER A 56 6.05 -1.95 -7.52
C SER A 56 6.35 -3.40 -7.88
N ALA A 57 6.63 -3.67 -9.15
CA ALA A 57 7.08 -4.99 -9.59
C ALA A 57 8.40 -5.42 -8.89
N ALA A 58 9.28 -4.48 -8.56
CA ALA A 58 10.53 -4.78 -7.87
C ALA A 58 10.30 -5.18 -6.41
N ALA A 59 9.43 -4.45 -5.71
CA ALA A 59 9.04 -4.79 -4.33
C ALA A 59 8.28 -6.12 -4.27
N ALA A 60 7.36 -6.36 -5.22
CA ALA A 60 6.63 -7.61 -5.33
C ALA A 60 7.57 -8.80 -5.56
N ARG A 61 8.51 -8.70 -6.51
CA ARG A 61 9.50 -9.77 -6.75
C ARG A 61 10.34 -10.10 -5.52
N ARG A 62 10.77 -9.08 -4.75
CA ARG A 62 11.50 -9.30 -3.49
C ARG A 62 10.64 -10.03 -2.46
N LEU A 63 9.36 -9.67 -2.35
CA LEU A 63 8.42 -10.31 -1.43
C LEU A 63 8.13 -11.78 -1.81
N THR A 64 8.17 -12.11 -3.10
CA THR A 64 7.85 -13.47 -3.59
C THR A 64 9.08 -14.35 -3.81
N ALA A 65 10.29 -13.83 -3.65
CA ALA A 65 11.53 -14.61 -3.83
C ALA A 65 11.75 -15.66 -2.72
N GLY A 66 11.01 -15.56 -1.61
CA GLY A 66 11.00 -16.49 -0.49
C GLY A 66 10.19 -15.93 0.68
N ASP A 67 9.99 -16.72 1.73
CA ASP A 67 9.04 -16.35 2.80
C ASP A 67 9.57 -15.29 3.78
N GLY A 68 10.89 -15.12 3.88
CA GLY A 68 11.51 -14.27 4.90
C GLY A 68 11.08 -12.80 4.84
N GLU A 69 11.01 -12.23 3.63
CA GLU A 69 10.60 -10.83 3.43
C GLU A 69 9.11 -10.61 3.68
N LEU A 70 8.27 -11.58 3.28
CA LEU A 70 6.83 -11.52 3.54
C LEU A 70 6.53 -11.61 5.05
N VAL A 71 7.22 -12.49 5.77
CA VAL A 71 7.12 -12.61 7.24
C VAL A 71 7.56 -11.30 7.92
N ARG A 72 8.66 -10.70 7.47
CA ARG A 72 9.14 -9.40 7.99
C ARG A 72 8.12 -8.29 7.75
N LEU A 73 7.58 -8.20 6.54
CA LEU A 73 6.56 -7.20 6.21
C LEU A 73 5.30 -7.39 7.07
N ARG A 74 4.86 -8.64 7.25
CA ARG A 74 3.70 -8.95 8.10
C ARG A 74 3.93 -8.53 9.54
N ALA A 75 5.07 -8.91 10.12
CA ALA A 75 5.45 -8.53 11.48
C ALA A 75 5.52 -6.99 11.64
N LEU A 76 5.97 -6.28 10.60
CA LEU A 76 6.01 -4.82 10.60
C LEU A 76 4.61 -4.20 10.63
N LEU A 77 3.70 -4.69 9.80
CA LEU A 77 2.29 -4.25 9.78
C LEU A 77 1.62 -4.48 11.15
N ASP A 78 1.82 -5.66 11.73
CA ASP A 78 1.27 -6.01 13.04
C ASP A 78 1.86 -5.13 14.15
N LYS A 79 3.18 -4.93 14.16
CA LYS A 79 3.89 -4.05 15.12
C LYS A 79 3.36 -2.62 15.12
N HIS A 80 3.00 -2.09 13.95
CA HIS A 80 2.52 -0.72 13.80
C HIS A 80 0.98 -0.61 13.76
N HIS A 81 0.26 -1.71 13.98
CA HIS A 81 -1.20 -1.81 13.97
C HIS A 81 -1.84 -1.28 12.66
N ILE A 82 -1.20 -1.61 11.53
CA ILE A 82 -1.67 -1.26 10.19
C ILE A 82 -2.34 -2.48 9.56
N ARG A 83 -3.60 -2.35 9.16
CA ARG A 83 -4.35 -3.41 8.48
C ARG A 83 -4.45 -3.10 7.00
N LEU A 84 -3.99 -4.01 6.15
CA LEU A 84 -4.12 -3.82 4.71
C LEU A 84 -5.54 -4.13 4.25
N PHE A 85 -6.20 -3.14 3.65
CA PHE A 85 -7.54 -3.28 3.06
C PHE A 85 -7.46 -3.49 1.55
N THR A 86 -6.48 -2.87 0.91
CA THR A 86 -6.22 -2.99 -0.52
C THR A 86 -4.73 -3.08 -0.78
N LEU A 87 -4.39 -3.80 -1.84
CA LEU A 87 -3.04 -3.86 -2.41
C LEU A 87 -3.16 -3.53 -3.89
N ASN A 88 -2.51 -2.44 -4.31
CA ASN A 88 -2.41 -2.06 -5.71
C ASN A 88 -1.04 -2.52 -6.23
N GLY A 89 -1.00 -3.27 -7.32
CA GLY A 89 0.24 -3.72 -7.97
C GLY A 89 0.45 -3.05 -9.31
N PHE A 90 1.22 -1.97 -9.37
CA PHE A 90 1.44 -1.12 -10.56
C PHE A 90 2.91 -0.61 -10.47
N PRO A 91 3.64 -0.30 -11.55
CA PRO A 91 3.98 -1.20 -12.64
C PRO A 91 5.53 -1.35 -12.80
N PHE A 92 6.05 -1.85 -13.92
CA PHE A 92 7.47 -2.20 -14.11
C PHE A 92 8.42 -0.99 -14.25
N GLY A 93 7.89 0.22 -14.41
CA GLY A 93 8.65 1.47 -14.51
C GLY A 93 8.30 2.49 -13.43
N ASN A 94 9.16 3.50 -13.25
CA ASN A 94 8.94 4.59 -12.27
C ASN A 94 7.77 5.49 -12.71
N PHE A 95 6.72 5.56 -11.89
CA PHE A 95 5.49 6.33 -12.13
C PHE A 95 5.70 7.86 -12.07
N HIS A 96 6.83 8.32 -11.51
CA HIS A 96 7.16 9.73 -11.32
C HIS A 96 8.18 10.29 -12.33
N ARG A 97 8.46 9.61 -13.45
CA ARG A 97 9.27 10.18 -14.55
C ARG A 97 8.45 11.13 -15.43
N ASP A 98 9.13 12.13 -16.00
CA ASP A 98 8.55 13.20 -16.81
C ASP A 98 7.91 12.74 -18.15
N SER A 99 8.20 11.51 -18.59
CA SER A 99 7.76 10.99 -19.90
C SER A 99 6.93 9.71 -19.78
N VAL A 100 5.62 9.90 -20.00
CA VAL A 100 4.61 8.96 -20.54
C VAL A 100 4.14 7.84 -19.60
N LYS A 101 2.94 8.06 -19.03
CA LYS A 101 2.10 7.12 -18.25
C LYS A 101 1.72 5.82 -18.99
N GLU A 102 2.07 5.65 -20.26
CA GLU A 102 1.69 4.49 -21.06
C GLU A 102 2.66 3.32 -20.90
N ARG A 103 3.97 3.59 -20.81
CA ARG A 103 5.00 2.52 -20.76
C ARG A 103 5.21 1.94 -19.38
N VAL A 104 4.70 2.59 -18.33
CA VAL A 104 4.88 2.13 -16.96
C VAL A 104 4.30 0.72 -16.81
N TYR A 105 3.21 0.38 -17.52
CA TYR A 105 2.53 -0.92 -17.52
C TYR A 105 3.18 -2.02 -18.33
N ALA A 106 4.14 -1.69 -19.19
CA ALA A 106 4.80 -2.68 -20.04
C ALA A 106 5.93 -3.41 -19.27
N PRO A 107 6.08 -4.74 -19.43
CA PRO A 107 5.19 -5.64 -20.17
C PRO A 107 3.83 -5.81 -19.46
N ASP A 108 2.74 -5.72 -20.22
CA ASP A 108 1.39 -5.95 -19.68
C ASP A 108 1.02 -7.44 -19.68
N TRP A 109 -0.22 -7.78 -19.28
CA TRP A 109 -0.70 -9.16 -19.14
C TRP A 109 -0.91 -9.89 -20.47
N SER A 110 -0.79 -9.21 -21.61
CA SER A 110 -0.89 -9.81 -22.95
C SER A 110 0.44 -10.38 -23.46
N ARG A 111 1.54 -10.20 -22.72
CA ARG A 111 2.89 -10.64 -23.10
C ARG A 111 3.40 -11.77 -22.22
N SER A 112 4.07 -12.73 -22.84
CA SER A 112 4.66 -13.92 -22.20
C SER A 112 5.88 -13.62 -21.33
N GLU A 113 6.46 -12.42 -21.46
CA GLU A 113 7.67 -11.96 -20.75
C GLU A 113 7.42 -11.59 -19.27
N ARG A 114 6.27 -11.98 -18.72
CA ARG A 114 5.85 -11.72 -17.33
C ARG A 114 6.26 -12.81 -16.35
#